data_AF-A0A1H9T8S6-F1
#
_entry.id   AF-A0A1H9T8S6-F1
#
_cell.length_a   1.000
_cell.length_b   1.000
_cell.length_c   1.000
_cell.angle_alpha   90.00
_cell.angle_beta   90.00
_cell.angle_gamma   90.00
#
_symmetry.space_group_name_H-M   'P 1'
#
loop_
_entity.id
_entity.type
_entity.pdbx_description
1 polymer ?
#
loop_
_entity_poly.entity_id
_entity_poly.type
_entity_poly.pdbx_seq_one_letter_code
_entity_poly.pdbx_strand_id
1 'polypeptide(L)'
;MKNTDTTREAILSSALSLFLEKGYTETSTNDIRIKAGNLSRGGLYHHFPKKIDILRAIPEYLARQDTSYQEIMSTPNLSILEKLRLVFIHECQSLELSKDGRSIFQLLSDVSFADVHLRYNENYLIPLYESMIIEGNKDGSVHVKNARATAEIIALLLNQWCIPSTFKNDQQDINERLDLLSDMLNLLGVPLFNTELKQAYCQMVLCIKKNEKASE
;
A
#
# COMPACT_ATOMS: atom_id res chain seq x y z
N MET A 1 13.98 29.22 -9.30
CA MET A 1 14.13 27.78 -8.99
C MET A 1 13.31 27.39 -7.76
N LYS A 2 12.02 27.73 -7.71
CA LYS A 2 11.02 27.12 -6.83
C LYS A 2 10.01 26.48 -7.78
N ASN A 3 9.70 25.19 -7.69
CA ASN A 3 8.47 24.52 -8.20
C ASN A 3 8.59 23.18 -8.96
N THR A 4 9.76 22.57 -9.19
CA THR A 4 9.78 21.27 -9.89
C THR A 4 9.13 20.16 -9.05
N ASP A 5 9.35 20.15 -7.74
CA ASP A 5 8.74 19.16 -6.84
C ASP A 5 7.23 19.39 -6.68
N THR A 6 6.80 20.64 -6.52
CA THR A 6 5.37 20.99 -6.42
C THR A 6 4.60 20.70 -7.71
N THR A 7 5.23 20.87 -8.88
CA THR A 7 4.60 20.53 -10.17
C THR A 7 4.49 19.02 -10.34
N ARG A 8 5.53 18.27 -9.96
CA ARG A 8 5.50 16.80 -10.00
C ARG A 8 4.40 16.25 -9.10
N GLU A 9 4.28 16.76 -7.88
CA GLU A 9 3.21 16.39 -6.93
C GLU A 9 1.82 16.75 -7.46
N ALA A 10 1.65 17.95 -8.04
CA ALA A 10 0.39 18.35 -8.66
C ALA A 10 -0.03 17.41 -9.80
N ILE A 11 0.93 16.95 -10.63
CA ILE A 11 0.68 15.95 -11.68
C ILE A 11 0.23 14.62 -11.05
N LEU A 12 0.94 14.15 -10.02
CA LEU A 12 0.67 12.85 -9.38
C LEU A 12 -0.69 12.84 -8.66
N SER A 13 -0.99 13.87 -7.88
CA SER A 13 -2.29 14.04 -7.22
C SER A 13 -3.44 14.12 -8.25
N SER A 14 -3.26 14.90 -9.31
CA SER A 14 -4.26 15.03 -10.37
C SER A 14 -4.48 13.72 -11.13
N ALA A 15 -3.40 13.00 -11.44
CA ALA A 15 -3.46 11.73 -12.12
C ALA A 15 -4.14 10.66 -11.26
N LEU A 16 -3.77 10.55 -9.99
CA LEU A 16 -4.41 9.64 -9.04
C LEU A 16 -5.91 9.89 -8.98
N SER A 17 -6.34 11.14 -8.79
CA SER A 17 -7.76 11.48 -8.76
C SER A 17 -8.49 11.09 -10.06
N LEU A 18 -7.88 11.29 -11.24
CA LEU A 18 -8.49 10.90 -12.52
C LEU A 18 -8.53 9.38 -12.72
N PHE A 19 -7.47 8.67 -12.31
CA PHE A 19 -7.43 7.21 -12.38
C PHE A 19 -8.51 6.59 -11.49
N LEU A 20 -8.75 7.15 -10.30
CA LEU A 20 -9.84 6.71 -9.42
C LEU A 20 -11.23 7.05 -9.97
N GLU A 21 -11.37 8.17 -10.68
CA GLU A 21 -12.68 8.65 -11.17
C GLU A 21 -13.16 7.90 -12.43
N LYS A 22 -12.26 7.62 -13.38
CA LYS A 22 -12.64 7.02 -14.68
C LYS A 22 -11.74 5.88 -15.15
N GLY A 23 -10.78 5.44 -14.33
CA GLY A 23 -9.83 4.39 -14.67
C GLY A 23 -8.56 4.89 -15.37
N TYR A 24 -7.52 4.04 -15.31
CA TYR A 24 -6.22 4.35 -15.91
C TYR A 24 -6.30 4.44 -17.44
N THR A 25 -6.99 3.50 -18.09
CA THR A 25 -7.09 3.42 -19.56
C THR A 25 -7.75 4.67 -20.16
N GLU A 26 -8.89 5.09 -19.63
CA GLU A 26 -9.68 6.24 -20.10
C GLU A 26 -9.09 7.62 -19.73
N THR A 27 -8.06 7.65 -18.90
CA THR A 27 -7.36 8.89 -18.54
C THR A 27 -6.27 9.23 -19.55
N SER A 28 -6.36 10.43 -20.15
CA SER A 28 -5.32 10.94 -21.06
C SER A 28 -4.31 11.83 -20.34
N THR A 29 -3.10 11.95 -20.89
CA THR A 29 -2.10 12.93 -20.38
C THR A 29 -2.57 14.37 -20.53
N ASN A 30 -3.51 14.64 -21.44
CA ASN A 30 -4.11 15.97 -21.57
C ASN A 30 -5.06 16.27 -20.41
N ASP A 31 -5.86 15.30 -19.95
CA ASP A 31 -6.74 15.47 -18.80
C ASP A 31 -5.92 15.78 -17.53
N ILE A 32 -4.85 14.99 -17.33
CA ILE A 32 -3.93 15.17 -16.18
C ILE A 32 -3.30 16.57 -16.22
N ARG A 33 -2.79 16.99 -17.39
CA ARG A 33 -2.19 18.31 -17.58
C ARG A 33 -3.16 19.45 -17.28
N ILE A 34 -4.42 19.32 -17.70
CA ILE A 34 -5.47 20.32 -17.45
C ILE A 34 -5.77 20.38 -15.95
N LYS A 35 -5.98 19.24 -15.31
CA LYS A 35 -6.30 19.15 -13.88
C LYS A 35 -5.16 19.62 -12.98
N ALA A 36 -3.90 19.39 -13.38
CA ALA A 36 -2.70 19.82 -12.66
C ALA A 36 -2.38 21.34 -12.79
N GLY A 37 -3.40 22.18 -13.00
CA GLY A 37 -3.23 23.63 -13.14
C GLY A 37 -2.96 24.09 -14.58
N ASN A 38 -3.48 23.37 -15.57
CA ASN A 38 -3.35 23.70 -16.99
C ASN A 38 -1.89 23.87 -17.47
N LEU A 39 -1.03 22.91 -17.11
CA LEU A 39 0.39 22.89 -17.48
C LEU A 39 0.57 22.91 -19.01
N SER A 40 1.74 23.29 -19.53
CA SER A 40 2.01 23.08 -20.97
C SER A 40 2.25 21.59 -21.26
N ARG A 41 2.13 21.17 -22.53
CA ARG A 41 2.49 19.79 -22.91
C ARG A 41 3.93 19.48 -22.53
N GLY A 42 4.86 20.40 -22.85
CA GLY A 42 6.26 20.28 -22.46
C GLY A 42 6.47 20.21 -20.94
N GLY A 43 5.66 20.94 -20.16
CA GLY A 43 5.70 20.91 -18.70
C GLY A 43 5.39 19.53 -18.13
N LEU A 44 4.34 18.86 -18.61
CA LEU A 44 4.02 17.48 -18.18
C LEU A 44 5.10 16.49 -18.65
N TYR A 45 5.48 16.55 -19.94
CA TYR A 45 6.45 15.60 -20.51
C TYR A 45 7.87 15.74 -19.96
N HIS A 46 8.23 16.90 -19.40
CA HIS A 46 9.49 17.09 -18.67
C HIS A 46 9.56 16.22 -17.41
N HIS A 47 8.45 16.07 -16.69
CA HIS A 47 8.39 15.26 -15.48
C HIS A 47 8.08 13.79 -15.75
N PHE A 48 7.20 13.53 -16.71
CA PHE A 48 6.70 12.19 -17.03
C PHE A 48 6.57 12.02 -18.54
N PRO A 49 7.57 11.41 -19.19
CA PRO A 49 7.57 11.20 -20.64
C PRO A 49 6.38 10.36 -21.12
N LYS A 50 5.92 9.40 -20.31
CA LYS A 50 4.78 8.53 -20.63
C LYS A 50 3.77 8.48 -19.49
N LYS A 51 2.49 8.20 -19.82
CA LYS A 51 1.42 8.00 -18.82
C LYS A 51 1.75 6.92 -17.79
N ILE A 52 2.40 5.83 -18.25
CA ILE A 52 2.84 4.73 -17.37
C ILE A 52 3.89 5.19 -16.34
N ASP A 53 4.70 6.20 -16.66
CA ASP A 53 5.69 6.72 -15.72
C ASP A 53 5.03 7.50 -14.58
N ILE A 54 3.87 8.11 -14.84
CA ILE A 54 3.02 8.71 -13.80
C ILE A 54 2.47 7.60 -12.90
N LEU A 55 1.91 6.55 -13.49
CA LEU A 55 1.36 5.41 -12.74
C LEU A 55 2.41 4.77 -11.82
N ARG A 56 3.62 4.53 -12.35
CA ARG A 56 4.76 3.96 -11.61
C ARG A 56 5.21 4.80 -10.41
N ALA A 57 4.99 6.10 -10.45
CA ALA A 57 5.39 7.01 -9.38
C ALA A 57 4.31 7.18 -8.29
N ILE A 58 3.08 6.68 -8.50
CA ILE A 58 1.99 6.80 -7.52
C ILE A 58 2.28 6.07 -6.21
N PRO A 59 2.75 4.80 -6.18
CA PRO A 59 3.02 4.12 -4.92
C PRO A 59 4.05 4.86 -4.05
N GLU A 60 5.14 5.33 -4.66
CA GLU A 60 6.17 6.11 -3.96
C GLU A 60 5.62 7.47 -3.50
N TYR A 61 4.80 8.13 -4.32
CA TYR A 61 4.14 9.39 -3.97
C TYR A 61 3.22 9.25 -2.75
N LEU A 62 2.50 8.14 -2.65
CA LEU A 62 1.66 7.83 -1.49
C LEU A 62 2.51 7.50 -0.27
N ALA A 63 3.53 6.66 -0.42
CA ALA A 63 4.41 6.28 0.67
C ALA A 63 5.18 7.48 1.27
N ARG A 64 5.58 8.47 0.46
CA ARG A 64 6.25 9.68 0.94
C ARG A 64 5.36 10.60 1.77
N GLN A 65 4.04 10.50 1.64
CA GLN A 65 3.10 11.26 2.47
C GLN A 65 2.94 10.63 3.87
N ASP A 66 3.38 9.40 4.05
CA ASP A 66 3.31 8.68 5.31
C ASP A 66 4.67 8.72 6.04
N THR A 67 4.77 9.57 7.07
CA THR A 67 5.96 9.66 7.93
C THR A 67 5.93 8.67 9.11
N SER A 68 4.82 7.96 9.31
CA SER A 68 4.59 7.13 10.50
C SER A 68 5.62 6.03 10.66
N TYR A 69 6.11 5.45 9.56
CA TYR A 69 7.11 4.39 9.62
C TYR A 69 8.36 4.85 10.38
N GLN A 70 8.88 6.03 10.05
CA GLN A 70 10.08 6.57 10.69
C GLN A 70 9.84 6.86 12.17
N GLU A 71 8.66 7.42 12.48
CA GLU A 71 8.24 7.74 13.85
C GLU A 71 8.10 6.46 14.70
N ILE A 72 7.41 5.44 14.19
CA ILE A 72 7.23 4.16 14.86
C ILE A 72 8.58 3.45 15.06
N MET A 73 9.43 3.43 14.04
CA MET A 73 10.75 2.79 14.16
C MET A 73 11.66 3.50 15.16
N SER A 74 11.49 4.81 15.35
CA SER A 74 12.21 5.58 16.36
C SER A 74 11.68 5.40 17.79
N THR A 75 10.53 4.75 17.98
CA THR A 75 9.92 4.58 19.31
C THR A 75 10.81 3.68 20.20
N PRO A 76 11.25 4.17 21.37
CA PRO A 76 12.14 3.41 22.26
C PRO A 76 11.38 2.31 22.99
N ASN A 77 12.11 1.31 23.47
CA ASN A 77 11.62 0.23 24.34
C ASN A 77 10.51 -0.66 23.75
N LEU A 78 10.31 -0.61 22.43
CA LEU A 78 9.49 -1.58 21.71
C LEU A 78 10.36 -2.55 20.94
N SER A 79 10.00 -3.82 21.01
CA SER A 79 10.52 -4.85 20.12
C SER A 79 10.12 -4.60 18.68
N ILE A 80 10.83 -5.22 17.74
CA ILE A 80 10.51 -5.09 16.32
C ILE A 80 9.16 -5.70 16.00
N LEU A 81 8.75 -6.78 16.65
CA LEU A 81 7.40 -7.33 16.46
C LEU A 81 6.31 -6.31 16.85
N GLU A 82 6.49 -5.59 17.95
CA GLU A 82 5.55 -4.53 18.36
C GLU A 82 5.53 -3.37 17.37
N LYS A 83 6.71 -2.94 16.90
CA LYS A 83 6.80 -1.92 15.85
C LYS A 83 6.15 -2.37 14.55
N LEU A 84 6.36 -3.63 14.15
CA LEU A 84 5.75 -4.20 12.95
C LEU A 84 4.22 -4.17 13.05
N ARG A 85 3.65 -4.54 14.21
CA ARG A 85 2.21 -4.41 14.45
C ARG A 85 1.73 -2.96 14.34
N LEU A 86 2.45 -2.01 14.93
CA LEU A 86 2.09 -0.60 14.86
C LEU A 86 2.13 -0.06 13.43
N VAL A 87 3.12 -0.46 12.62
CA VAL A 87 3.21 -0.09 11.20
C VAL A 87 1.96 -0.57 10.46
N PHE A 88 1.58 -1.84 10.62
CA PHE A 88 0.39 -2.37 9.94
C PHE A 88 -0.93 -1.76 10.48
N ILE A 89 -1.03 -1.48 11.78
CA ILE A 89 -2.21 -0.82 12.35
C ILE A 89 -2.35 0.59 11.77
N HIS A 90 -1.25 1.36 11.72
CA HIS A 90 -1.25 2.70 11.14
C HIS A 90 -1.62 2.65 9.65
N GLU A 91 -1.06 1.72 8.89
CA GLU A 91 -1.41 1.52 7.48
C GLU A 91 -2.92 1.23 7.32
N CYS A 92 -3.48 0.33 8.12
CA CYS A 92 -4.92 0.05 8.11
C CYS A 92 -5.77 1.29 8.39
N GLN A 93 -5.39 2.09 9.39
CA GLN A 93 -6.10 3.32 9.77
C GLN A 93 -5.95 4.43 8.73
N SER A 94 -4.76 4.60 8.17
CA SER A 94 -4.46 5.57 7.11
C SER A 94 -5.32 5.27 5.88
N LEU A 95 -5.40 4.01 5.49
CA LEU A 95 -6.26 3.55 4.41
C LEU A 95 -7.74 3.73 4.75
N GLU A 96 -8.17 3.47 5.99
CA GLU A 96 -9.55 3.69 6.42
C GLU A 96 -9.95 5.17 6.33
N LEU A 97 -9.08 6.10 6.75
CA LEU A 97 -9.37 7.53 6.82
C LEU A 97 -9.20 8.24 5.47
N SER A 98 -8.25 7.82 4.63
CA SER A 98 -7.96 8.44 3.34
C SER A 98 -8.94 8.02 2.24
N LYS A 99 -9.62 9.00 1.62
CA LYS A 99 -10.51 8.72 0.47
C LYS A 99 -9.75 8.05 -0.67
N ASP A 100 -8.54 8.54 -0.97
CA ASP A 100 -7.69 7.98 -2.02
C ASP A 100 -7.12 6.62 -1.61
N GLY A 101 -6.77 6.45 -0.33
CA GLY A 101 -6.29 5.17 0.23
C GLY A 101 -7.31 4.04 0.12
N ARG A 102 -8.60 4.32 0.39
CA ARG A 102 -9.66 3.31 0.21
C ARG A 102 -9.85 2.90 -1.25
N SER A 103 -9.64 3.82 -2.18
CA SER A 103 -9.95 3.62 -3.59
C SER A 103 -8.75 3.14 -4.42
N ILE A 104 -7.52 3.24 -3.92
CA ILE A 104 -6.33 2.81 -4.67
C ILE A 104 -6.37 1.32 -5.03
N PHE A 105 -6.94 0.48 -4.16
CA PHE A 105 -7.08 -0.96 -4.40
C PHE A 105 -8.05 -1.30 -5.53
N GLN A 106 -8.94 -0.37 -5.92
CA GLN A 106 -9.82 -0.53 -7.08
C GLN A 106 -9.00 -0.56 -8.38
N LEU A 107 -7.87 0.15 -8.40
CA LEU A 107 -6.97 0.16 -9.56
C LEU A 107 -6.28 -1.18 -9.78
N LEU A 108 -6.20 -2.08 -8.78
CA LEU A 108 -5.60 -3.41 -8.94
C LEU A 108 -6.33 -4.28 -9.98
N SER A 109 -7.55 -3.93 -10.37
CA SER A 109 -8.26 -4.55 -11.49
C SER A 109 -7.62 -4.26 -12.86
N ASP A 110 -6.86 -3.16 -12.99
CA ASP A 110 -6.07 -2.83 -14.19
C ASP A 110 -4.70 -3.53 -14.11
N VAL A 111 -4.39 -4.35 -15.13
CA VAL A 111 -3.14 -5.12 -15.19
C VAL A 111 -1.89 -4.22 -15.12
N SER A 112 -1.95 -3.00 -15.62
CA SER A 112 -0.83 -2.06 -15.58
C SER A 112 -0.57 -1.60 -14.15
N PHE A 113 -1.62 -1.38 -13.38
CA PHE A 113 -1.49 -0.97 -11.98
C PHE A 113 -1.09 -2.15 -11.10
N ALA A 114 -1.64 -3.35 -11.35
CA ALA A 114 -1.22 -4.57 -10.67
C ALA A 114 0.28 -4.86 -10.84
N ASP A 115 0.82 -4.73 -12.07
CA ASP A 115 2.26 -4.84 -12.34
C ASP A 115 3.08 -3.81 -11.57
N VAL A 116 2.64 -2.54 -11.57
CA VAL A 116 3.30 -1.47 -10.82
C VAL A 116 3.31 -1.76 -9.32
N HIS A 117 2.19 -2.22 -8.76
CA HIS A 117 2.06 -2.55 -7.35
C HIS A 117 2.96 -3.72 -6.95
N LEU A 118 3.01 -4.78 -7.75
CA LEU A 118 3.91 -5.92 -7.51
C LEU A 118 5.38 -5.51 -7.53
N ARG A 119 5.80 -4.69 -8.52
CA ARG A 119 7.17 -4.18 -8.57
C ARG A 119 7.48 -3.25 -7.40
N TYR A 120 6.51 -2.45 -6.94
CA TYR A 120 6.69 -1.64 -5.75
C TYR A 120 6.92 -2.52 -4.51
N ASN A 121 6.14 -3.59 -4.34
CA ASN A 121 6.33 -4.54 -3.25
C ASN A 121 7.73 -5.17 -3.30
N GLU A 122 8.16 -5.63 -4.48
CA GLU A 122 9.49 -6.25 -4.67
C GLU A 122 10.65 -5.30 -4.34
N ASN A 123 10.56 -4.05 -4.78
CA ASN A 123 11.67 -3.08 -4.67
C ASN A 123 11.68 -2.31 -3.35
N TYR A 124 10.55 -2.22 -2.64
CA TYR A 124 10.42 -1.38 -1.45
C TYR A 124 9.89 -2.14 -0.23
N LEU A 125 8.68 -2.71 -0.29
CA LEU A 125 8.05 -3.31 0.90
C LEU A 125 8.74 -4.60 1.36
N ILE A 126 9.13 -5.47 0.43
CA ILE A 126 9.79 -6.74 0.79
C ILE A 126 11.14 -6.47 1.47
N PRO A 127 12.06 -5.64 0.93
CA PRO A 127 13.29 -5.26 1.63
C PRO A 127 13.03 -4.64 3.01
N LEU A 128 11.96 -3.83 3.15
CA LEU A 128 11.57 -3.22 4.42
C LEU A 128 11.19 -4.29 5.46
N TYR A 129 10.26 -5.18 5.12
CA TYR A 129 9.81 -6.26 5.99
C TYR A 129 10.93 -7.25 6.28
N GLU A 130 11.79 -7.55 5.30
CA GLU A 130 12.97 -8.40 5.49
C GLU A 130 13.93 -7.80 6.53
N SER A 131 14.21 -6.50 6.44
CA SER A 131 15.04 -5.80 7.43
C SER A 131 14.43 -5.90 8.83
N MET A 132 13.11 -5.67 8.95
CA MET A 132 12.42 -5.79 10.23
C MET A 132 12.46 -7.22 10.78
N ILE A 133 12.26 -8.24 9.95
CA ILE A 133 12.37 -9.64 10.40
C ILE A 133 13.78 -9.97 10.87
N ILE A 134 14.82 -9.49 10.16
CA ILE A 134 16.22 -9.67 10.57
C ILE A 134 16.50 -8.98 11.91
N GLU A 135 15.97 -7.78 12.13
CA GLU A 135 16.12 -7.07 13.40
C GLU A 135 15.34 -7.75 14.53
N GLY A 136 14.13 -8.22 14.28
CA GLY A 136 13.34 -8.95 15.27
C GLY A 136 13.94 -10.32 15.63
N ASN A 137 14.69 -10.94 14.71
CA ASN A 137 15.50 -12.11 15.05
C ASN A 137 16.64 -11.76 16.02
N LYS A 138 17.20 -10.55 15.92
CA LYS A 138 18.29 -10.09 16.79
C LYS A 138 17.79 -9.71 18.18
N ASP A 139 16.63 -9.05 18.28
CA ASP A 139 16.03 -8.68 19.56
C ASP A 139 15.25 -9.83 20.23
N GLY A 140 15.04 -10.94 19.50
CA GLY A 140 14.38 -12.15 19.98
C GLY A 140 12.85 -12.11 19.93
N SER A 141 12.25 -11.08 19.35
CA SER A 141 10.79 -10.96 19.22
C SER A 141 10.20 -11.78 18.08
N VAL A 142 11.01 -12.17 17.10
CA VAL A 142 10.64 -13.16 16.06
C VAL A 142 11.73 -14.22 15.92
N HIS A 143 11.36 -15.37 15.34
CA HIS A 143 12.23 -16.54 15.18
C HIS A 143 12.11 -17.14 13.78
N VAL A 144 12.52 -16.39 12.78
CA VAL A 144 12.37 -16.71 11.36
C VAL A 144 13.67 -17.23 10.77
N LYS A 145 13.61 -18.39 10.10
CA LYS A 145 14.79 -18.96 9.41
C LYS A 145 15.10 -18.27 8.08
N ASN A 146 14.08 -17.96 7.28
CA ASN A 146 14.23 -17.36 5.96
C ASN A 146 13.49 -16.02 5.90
N ALA A 147 14.18 -14.95 6.31
CA ALA A 147 13.59 -13.60 6.42
C ALA A 147 13.01 -13.11 5.08
N ARG A 148 13.72 -13.32 3.97
CA ARG A 148 13.29 -12.91 2.64
C ARG A 148 11.97 -13.55 2.23
N ALA A 149 11.91 -14.88 2.27
CA ALA A 149 10.71 -15.60 1.86
C ALA A 149 9.51 -15.28 2.78
N THR A 150 9.74 -15.10 4.08
CA THR A 150 8.69 -14.67 5.01
C THR A 150 8.21 -13.24 4.72
N ALA A 151 9.10 -12.31 4.36
CA ALA A 151 8.73 -10.96 3.94
C ALA A 151 7.88 -10.96 2.66
N GLU A 152 8.24 -11.80 1.68
CA GLU A 152 7.47 -12.00 0.45
C GLU A 152 6.06 -12.51 0.76
N ILE A 153 5.95 -13.51 1.63
CA ILE A 153 4.66 -14.05 2.09
C ILE A 153 3.81 -12.97 2.75
N ILE A 154 4.39 -12.18 3.65
CA ILE A 154 3.68 -11.09 4.34
C ILE A 154 3.18 -10.06 3.33
N ALA A 155 4.05 -9.57 2.44
CA ALA A 155 3.70 -8.55 1.44
C ALA A 155 2.62 -9.03 0.46
N LEU A 156 2.68 -10.29 0.01
CA LEU A 156 1.70 -10.84 -0.93
C LEU A 156 0.36 -11.12 -0.25
N LEU A 157 0.39 -11.75 0.93
CA LEU A 157 -0.85 -12.24 1.53
C LEU A 157 -1.65 -11.13 2.21
N LEU A 158 -0.99 -10.17 2.84
CA LEU A 158 -1.68 -8.97 3.34
C LEU A 158 -2.14 -8.11 2.16
N ASN A 159 -1.21 -7.63 1.34
CA ASN A 159 -1.54 -6.54 0.41
C ASN A 159 -2.32 -7.00 -0.85
N GLN A 160 -2.48 -8.32 -1.07
CA GLN A 160 -3.21 -8.86 -2.22
C GLN A 160 -4.27 -9.91 -1.84
N TRP A 161 -3.90 -10.94 -1.08
CA TRP A 161 -4.79 -12.08 -0.84
C TRP A 161 -5.94 -11.77 0.12
N CYS A 162 -5.69 -10.95 1.14
CA CYS A 162 -6.71 -10.50 2.08
C CYS A 162 -7.52 -9.28 1.57
N ILE A 163 -7.18 -8.70 0.41
CA ILE A 163 -7.87 -7.53 -0.15
C ILE A 163 -9.06 -7.96 -1.04
N PRO A 164 -10.26 -7.36 -0.87
CA PRO A 164 -11.49 -7.77 -1.60
C PRO A 164 -11.46 -7.55 -3.10
N SER A 165 -10.62 -6.63 -3.61
CA SER A 165 -10.53 -6.37 -5.04
C SER A 165 -9.96 -7.56 -5.84
N THR A 166 -9.21 -8.46 -5.20
CA THR A 166 -8.61 -9.63 -5.86
C THR A 166 -9.53 -10.85 -5.86
N PHE A 167 -10.28 -11.05 -4.76
CA PHE A 167 -11.12 -12.22 -4.54
C PHE A 167 -12.46 -11.79 -3.95
N LYS A 168 -13.56 -12.41 -4.38
CA LYS A 168 -14.93 -12.07 -3.91
C LYS A 168 -15.11 -12.50 -2.44
N ASN A 169 -14.55 -11.74 -1.52
CA ASN A 169 -14.49 -12.10 -0.11
C ASN A 169 -15.66 -11.44 0.62
N ASP A 170 -16.50 -12.23 1.29
CA ASP A 170 -17.38 -11.72 2.33
C ASP A 170 -16.63 -11.58 3.66
N GLN A 171 -17.31 -11.03 4.67
CA GLN A 171 -16.67 -10.80 5.97
C GLN A 171 -16.20 -12.10 6.62
N GLN A 172 -16.90 -13.21 6.36
CA GLN A 172 -16.51 -14.51 6.89
C GLN A 172 -15.22 -15.00 6.22
N ASP A 173 -15.14 -14.95 4.89
CA ASP A 173 -13.93 -15.34 4.15
C ASP A 173 -12.71 -14.50 4.57
N ILE A 174 -12.87 -13.19 4.79
CA ILE A 174 -11.78 -12.32 5.29
C ILE A 174 -11.26 -12.80 6.65
N ASN A 175 -12.16 -13.10 7.58
CA ASN A 175 -11.78 -13.57 8.91
C ASN A 175 -11.06 -14.94 8.83
N GLU A 176 -11.59 -15.88 8.05
CA GLU A 176 -10.98 -17.20 7.86
C GLU A 176 -9.57 -17.10 7.25
N ARG A 177 -9.36 -16.19 6.30
CA ARG A 177 -8.03 -15.92 5.73
C ARG A 177 -7.07 -15.30 6.74
N LEU A 178 -7.53 -14.35 7.54
CA LEU A 178 -6.70 -13.73 8.57
C LEU A 178 -6.31 -14.73 9.66
N ASP A 179 -7.20 -15.65 10.02
CA ASP A 179 -6.90 -16.73 10.94
C ASP A 179 -5.89 -17.71 10.35
N LEU A 180 -6.07 -18.14 9.10
CA LEU A 180 -5.10 -19.01 8.41
C LEU A 180 -3.73 -18.32 8.26
N LEU A 181 -3.70 -17.03 7.91
CA LEU A 181 -2.47 -16.27 7.81
C LEU A 181 -1.80 -16.13 9.16
N SER A 182 -2.56 -15.86 10.22
CA SER A 182 -2.07 -15.80 11.60
C SER A 182 -1.40 -17.12 12.00
N ASP A 183 -2.04 -18.25 11.74
CA ASP A 183 -1.49 -19.57 12.05
C ASP A 183 -0.21 -19.85 11.25
N MET A 184 -0.20 -19.50 9.96
CA MET A 184 0.98 -19.68 9.12
C MET A 184 2.15 -18.79 9.58
N LEU A 185 1.91 -17.52 9.88
CA LEU A 185 2.96 -16.61 10.36
C LEU A 185 3.49 -17.03 11.73
N ASN A 186 2.62 -17.53 12.62
CA ASN A 186 3.02 -18.14 13.89
C ASN A 186 3.98 -19.32 13.66
N LEU A 187 3.65 -20.22 12.72
CA LEU A 187 4.51 -21.36 12.35
C LEU A 187 5.84 -20.93 11.73
N LEU A 188 5.85 -19.83 10.97
CA LEU A 188 7.06 -19.25 10.39
C LEU A 188 7.92 -18.50 11.42
N GLY A 189 7.42 -18.29 12.64
CA GLY A 189 8.12 -17.61 13.72
C GLY A 189 7.90 -16.10 13.78
N VAL A 190 6.87 -15.58 13.11
CA VAL A 190 6.44 -14.17 13.22
C VAL A 190 5.02 -14.15 13.78
N PRO A 191 4.82 -14.04 15.10
CA PRO A 191 3.48 -13.99 15.68
C PRO A 191 2.86 -12.59 15.50
N LEU A 192 2.66 -12.18 14.24
CA LEU A 192 2.29 -10.83 13.84
C LEU A 192 0.92 -10.42 14.41
N PHE A 193 -0.09 -11.25 14.22
CA PHE A 193 -1.47 -10.91 14.54
C PHE A 193 -1.80 -11.02 16.02
N ASN A 194 -2.06 -9.89 16.66
CA ASN A 194 -2.79 -9.80 17.92
C ASN A 194 -4.25 -9.38 17.65
N THR A 195 -5.06 -9.30 18.71
CA THR A 195 -6.48 -8.90 18.61
C THR A 195 -6.65 -7.54 17.94
N GLU A 196 -5.81 -6.57 18.32
CA GLU A 196 -5.86 -5.19 17.81
C GLU A 196 -5.59 -5.13 16.31
N LEU A 197 -4.51 -5.76 15.84
CA LEU A 197 -4.16 -5.77 14.42
C LEU A 197 -5.22 -6.51 13.59
N LYS A 198 -5.75 -7.66 14.07
CA LYS A 198 -6.85 -8.35 13.39
C LYS A 198 -8.07 -7.44 13.23
N GLN A 199 -8.44 -6.72 14.30
CA GLN A 199 -9.56 -5.77 14.26
C GLN A 199 -9.32 -4.62 13.27
N ALA A 200 -8.15 -3.98 13.32
CA ALA A 200 -7.79 -2.92 12.38
C ALA A 200 -7.87 -3.39 10.93
N TYR A 201 -7.34 -4.59 10.64
CA TYR A 201 -7.37 -5.17 9.30
C TYR A 201 -8.79 -5.46 8.82
N CYS A 202 -9.62 -6.11 9.65
CA CYS A 202 -11.02 -6.37 9.31
C CYS A 202 -11.79 -5.07 9.02
N GLN A 203 -11.58 -4.00 9.80
CA GLN A 203 -12.23 -2.70 9.57
C GLN A 203 -11.79 -2.06 8.26
N MET A 204 -10.48 -2.00 8.00
CA MET A 204 -9.93 -1.50 6.73
C MET A 204 -10.56 -2.22 5.53
N VAL A 205 -10.58 -3.55 5.57
CA VAL A 205 -11.10 -4.37 4.47
C VAL A 205 -12.60 -4.13 4.23
N LEU A 206 -13.40 -4.04 5.30
CA LEU A 206 -14.83 -3.71 5.19
C LEU A 206 -15.04 -2.31 4.60
N CYS A 207 -14.15 -1.37 4.91
CA CYS A 207 -14.20 -0.01 4.39
C CYS A 207 -13.91 0.04 2.88
N ILE A 208 -12.87 -0.68 2.42
CA ILE A 208 -12.54 -0.85 1.00
C ILE A 208 -13.74 -1.44 0.24
N LYS A 209 -14.34 -2.51 0.77
CA LYS A 209 -15.48 -3.19 0.13
C LYS A 209 -16.73 -2.31 0.01
N LYS A 210 -17.01 -1.46 1.01
CA LYS A 210 -18.13 -0.51 0.93
C LYS A 210 -17.92 0.52 -0.18
N ASN A 211 -16.68 0.94 -0.39
CA ASN A 211 -16.31 1.91 -1.42
C ASN A 211 -16.41 1.33 -2.85
N GLU A 212 -16.07 0.06 -3.05
CA GLU A 212 -16.26 -0.64 -4.35
C GLU A 212 -17.73 -0.63 -4.78
N LYS A 213 -18.65 -0.97 -3.87
CA LYS A 213 -20.10 -1.00 -4.17
C LYS A 213 -20.72 0.38 -4.46
N ALA A 214 -20.09 1.46 -4.02
CA ALA A 214 -20.57 2.82 -4.27
C ALA A 214 -20.15 3.35 -5.66
N SER A 215 -19.27 2.61 -6.37
CA SER A 215 -18.71 2.99 -7.66
C SER A 215 -19.33 2.20 -8.83
N GLU A 216 -20.22 1.23 -8.54
CA GLU A 216 -21.06 0.48 -9.49
C GLU A 216 -22.44 1.14 -9.65
#